data_AF-A0A8X6XHT3-F1
#
_entry.id   AF-A0A8X6XHT3-F1
#
_cell.length_a   1.000
_cell.length_b   1.000
_cell.length_c   1.000
_cell.angle_alpha   90.00
_cell.angle_beta   90.00
_cell.angle_gamma   90.00
#
_symmetry.space_group_name_H-M   'P 1'
#
loop_
_entity.id
_entity.type
_entity.pdbx_description
1 polymer ?
#
loop_
_entity_poly.entity_id
_entity_poly.type
_entity_poly.pdbx_seq_one_letter_code
_entity_poly.pdbx_strand_id
1 'polypeptide(L)'
;MPSAVFMSMIGTFWGGFKLAFSATLTAEYFCKKFCLIIFDLSTHLLIMLSASFTNELTEEATKQIQCLLCRIPTDKREIKCNLKKDLSQPNSLTLWKIYVMDRSLTISSFATLLTYGILLGTLGNTKVGNA
;
A
#
# COMPACT_ATOMS: atom_id res chain seq x y z
N MET A 1 -2.99 11.60 -4.37
CA MET A 1 -2.89 10.21 -3.89
C MET A 1 -1.90 10.01 -2.75
N PRO A 2 -0.61 10.40 -2.83
CA PRO A 2 0.36 10.10 -1.76
C PRO A 2 0.02 10.75 -0.40
N SER A 3 -0.57 11.95 -0.41
CA SER A 3 -1.02 12.64 0.81
C SER A 3 -2.15 11.92 1.56
N ALA A 4 -3.07 11.27 0.84
CA ALA A 4 -4.19 10.55 1.46
C ALA A 4 -3.74 9.26 2.14
N VAL A 5 -2.82 8.53 1.50
CA VAL A 5 -2.20 7.30 2.04
C VAL A 5 -1.48 7.62 3.34
N PHE A 6 -0.69 8.70 3.36
CA PHE A 6 0.05 9.13 4.54
C PHE A 6 -0.85 9.55 5.71
N MET A 7 -1.90 10.33 5.44
CA MET A 7 -2.87 10.74 6.45
C MET A 7 -3.62 9.55 7.05
N SER A 8 -3.94 8.54 6.23
CA SER A 8 -4.52 7.27 6.70
C SER A 8 -3.54 6.50 7.60
N MET A 9 -2.26 6.35 7.22
CA MET A 9 -1.25 5.67 8.06
C MET A 9 -1.07 6.34 9.42
N ILE A 10 -1.00 7.68 9.45
CA ILE A 10 -0.91 8.42 10.71
C ILE A 10 -2.18 8.21 11.55
N GLY A 11 -3.35 8.28 10.92
CA GLY A 11 -4.64 8.10 11.59
C GLY A 11 -4.80 6.73 12.23
N THR A 12 -4.45 5.66 11.51
CA THR A 12 -4.48 4.28 12.02
C THR A 12 -3.47 4.05 13.12
N PHE A 13 -2.24 4.56 12.98
CA PHE A 13 -1.22 4.45 14.02
C PHE A 13 -1.64 5.15 15.32
N TRP A 14 -2.06 6.41 15.24
CA TRP A 14 -2.49 7.17 16.42
C TRP A 14 -3.77 6.61 17.04
N GLY A 15 -4.70 6.12 16.21
CA GLY A 15 -5.92 5.46 16.63
C GLY A 15 -5.64 4.16 17.40
N GLY A 16 -4.78 3.30 16.85
CA GLY A 16 -4.34 2.05 17.49
C GLY A 16 -3.56 2.31 18.78
N PHE A 17 -2.66 3.28 18.77
CA PHE A 17 -1.91 3.69 19.96
C PHE A 17 -2.84 4.16 21.10
N LYS A 18 -3.79 5.07 20.80
CA LYS A 18 -4.79 5.50 21.79
C LYS A 18 -5.63 4.34 22.30
N LEU A 19 -6.01 3.40 21.43
CA LEU A 19 -6.79 2.23 21.83
C LEU A 19 -6.01 1.32 22.78
N ALA A 20 -4.73 1.08 22.50
CA ALA A 20 -3.88 0.17 23.29
C ALA A 20 -3.52 0.73 24.67
N PHE A 21 -3.38 2.06 24.81
CA PHE A 21 -2.89 2.69 26.04
C PHE A 21 -3.94 3.49 26.82
N SER A 22 -5.20 3.49 26.40
CA SER A 22 -6.25 4.21 27.13
C SER A 22 -6.75 3.38 28.32
N ALA A 23 -6.45 3.86 29.53
CA ALA A 23 -6.76 3.19 30.80
C ALA A 23 -8.27 3.08 31.12
N THR A 24 -9.12 3.88 30.47
CA THR A 24 -10.57 3.93 30.72
C THR A 24 -11.33 3.91 29.39
N LEU A 25 -11.69 2.71 28.94
CA LEU A 25 -12.46 2.50 27.71
C LEU A 25 -13.71 1.69 28.03
N THR A 26 -14.89 2.25 27.75
CA THR A 26 -16.13 1.46 27.72
C THR A 26 -16.09 0.48 26.55
N ALA A 27 -16.65 -0.72 26.75
CA ALA A 27 -16.67 -1.78 25.72
C ALA A 27 -17.27 -1.31 24.38
N GLU A 28 -18.31 -0.47 24.42
CA GLU A 28 -18.91 0.12 23.21
C GLU A 28 -17.95 1.04 22.46
N TYR A 29 -17.19 1.87 23.19
CA TYR A 29 -16.22 2.78 22.58
C TYR A 29 -15.04 2.00 22.00
N PHE A 30 -14.57 0.96 22.72
CA PHE A 30 -13.54 0.05 22.22
C PHE A 30 -13.98 -0.61 20.90
N CYS A 31 -15.18 -1.20 20.88
CA CYS A 31 -15.73 -1.85 19.68
C CYS A 31 -15.85 -0.87 18.50
N LYS A 32 -16.42 0.31 18.72
CA LYS A 32 -16.52 1.36 17.68
C LYS A 32 -15.15 1.77 17.12
N LYS A 33 -14.15 1.95 17.99
CA LYS A 33 -12.79 2.31 17.57
C LYS A 33 -12.10 1.19 16.83
N PHE A 34 -12.26 -0.05 17.29
CA PHE A 34 -11.70 -1.21 16.65
C PHE A 34 -12.26 -1.40 15.23
N CYS A 35 -13.59 -1.30 15.07
CA CYS A 35 -14.22 -1.35 13.74
C CYS A 35 -13.74 -0.23 12.81
N LEU A 36 -13.57 0.99 13.33
CA LEU A 36 -13.02 2.12 12.56
C LEU A 36 -11.59 1.85 12.08
N ILE A 37 -10.73 1.28 12.93
CA ILE A 37 -9.35 0.93 12.57
C ILE A 37 -9.33 -0.16 11.48
N ILE A 38 -10.16 -1.19 11.61
CA ILE A 38 -10.27 -2.24 10.59
C ILE A 38 -10.74 -1.66 9.26
N PHE A 39 -11.75 -0.79 9.29
CA PHE A 39 -12.25 -0.14 8.08
C PHE A 39 -11.16 0.69 7.39
N ASP A 40 -10.43 1.54 8.15
CA ASP A 40 -9.35 2.37 7.58
C ASP A 40 -8.18 1.54 7.04
N LEU A 41 -7.81 0.45 7.73
CA LEU A 41 -6.83 -0.51 7.21
C LEU A 41 -7.31 -1.16 5.92
N SER A 42 -8.59 -1.52 5.83
CA SER A 42 -9.16 -2.17 4.66
C SER A 42 -9.18 -1.24 3.45
N THR A 43 -9.57 0.02 3.65
CA THR A 43 -9.55 1.04 2.58
C THR A 43 -8.12 1.37 2.15
N HIS A 44 -7.18 1.44 3.10
CA HIS A 44 -5.77 1.65 2.82
C HIS A 44 -5.18 0.52 1.95
N LEU A 45 -5.45 -0.72 2.34
CA LEU A 45 -5.03 -1.90 1.58
C LEU A 45 -5.66 -1.93 0.19
N LEU A 46 -6.95 -1.58 0.07
CA LEU A 46 -7.63 -1.52 -1.22
C LEU A 46 -6.95 -0.53 -2.16
N ILE A 47 -6.61 0.66 -1.69
CA ILE A 47 -5.93 1.69 -2.49
C ILE A 47 -4.55 1.21 -2.94
N MET A 48 -3.75 0.62 -2.04
CA MET A 48 -2.42 0.11 -2.37
C MET A 48 -2.49 -1.09 -3.34
N LEU A 49 -3.41 -2.03 -3.12
CA LEU A 49 -3.62 -3.19 -3.99
C LEU A 49 -4.09 -2.78 -5.38
N SER A 50 -5.05 -1.87 -5.48
CA SER A 50 -5.52 -1.37 -6.78
C SER A 50 -4.39 -0.72 -7.57
N ALA A 51 -3.59 0.13 -6.92
CA ALA A 51 -2.49 0.78 -7.59
C ALA A 51 -1.37 -0.20 -7.98
N SER A 52 -1.07 -1.19 -7.13
CA SER A 52 -0.12 -2.27 -7.46
C SER A 52 -0.61 -3.13 -8.63
N PHE A 53 -1.90 -3.46 -8.67
CA PHE A 53 -2.47 -4.25 -9.75
C PHE A 53 -2.47 -3.48 -11.08
N THR A 54 -2.79 -2.19 -11.05
CA THR A 54 -2.66 -1.33 -12.23
C THR A 54 -1.21 -1.27 -12.73
N ASN A 55 -0.22 -1.22 -11.84
CA ASN A 55 1.19 -1.27 -12.22
C ASN A 55 1.56 -2.60 -12.91
N GLU A 56 1.19 -3.74 -12.32
CA GLU A 56 1.43 -5.07 -12.89
C GLU A 56 0.78 -5.21 -14.28
N LEU A 57 -0.49 -4.79 -14.42
CA LEU A 57 -1.21 -4.84 -15.69
C LEU A 57 -0.59 -3.93 -16.75
N THR A 58 -0.10 -2.75 -16.36
CA THR A 58 0.54 -1.82 -17.30
C THR A 58 1.87 -2.39 -17.79
N GLU A 59 2.65 -3.02 -16.90
CA GLU A 59 3.90 -3.69 -17.27
C GLU A 59 3.64 -4.87 -18.22
N GLU A 60 2.65 -5.71 -17.92
CA GLU A 60 2.29 -6.86 -18.76
C GLU A 60 1.78 -6.40 -20.14
N ALA A 61 0.91 -5.39 -20.18
CA ALA A 61 0.44 -4.81 -21.44
C ALA A 61 1.62 -4.23 -22.25
N THR A 62 2.56 -3.56 -21.59
CA THR A 62 3.78 -3.03 -22.23
C THR A 62 4.61 -4.15 -22.86
N LYS A 63 4.82 -5.27 -22.16
CA LYS A 63 5.52 -6.44 -22.69
C LYS A 63 4.80 -7.04 -23.90
N GLN A 64 3.47 -7.20 -23.83
CA GLN A 64 2.69 -7.72 -24.95
C GLN A 64 2.76 -6.81 -26.18
N ILE A 65 2.66 -5.49 -25.99
CA ILE A 65 2.77 -4.53 -27.09
C ILE A 65 4.18 -4.56 -27.69
N GLN A 66 5.23 -4.71 -26.89
CA GLN A 66 6.60 -4.89 -27.40
C GLN A 66 6.76 -6.16 -28.24
N CYS A 67 6.18 -7.29 -27.82
CA CYS A 67 6.15 -8.52 -28.61
C CYS A 67 5.41 -8.32 -29.95
N LEU A 68 4.29 -7.60 -29.95
CA LEU A 68 3.55 -7.26 -31.16
C LEU A 68 4.37 -6.34 -32.08
N LEU A 69 5.05 -5.33 -31.53
CA LEU A 69 5.96 -4.42 -32.25
C LEU A 69 7.11 -5.14 -32.96
N CYS A 70 7.61 -6.23 -32.38
CA CYS A 70 8.62 -7.09 -33.01
C CYS A 70 8.08 -7.84 -34.23
N ARG A 71 6.77 -8.07 -34.29
CA ARG A 71 6.09 -8.83 -35.35
C ARG A 71 5.57 -7.94 -36.49
N ILE A 72 5.55 -6.62 -36.32
CA ILE A 72 5.12 -5.65 -37.34
C ILE A 72 6.17 -5.56 -38.47
N PRO A 73 5.76 -5.60 -39.75
CA PRO A 73 6.64 -5.43 -40.91
C PRO A 73 7.37 -4.09 -40.91
N THR A 74 8.60 -4.07 -41.40
CA THR A 74 9.52 -2.90 -41.41
C THR A 74 8.99 -1.68 -42.16
N ASP A 75 8.04 -1.88 -43.07
CA ASP A 75 7.31 -0.85 -43.83
C ASP A 75 6.56 0.13 -42.91
N LYS A 76 6.04 -0.35 -41.76
CA LYS A 76 5.32 0.48 -40.79
C LYS A 76 6.24 1.10 -39.73
N ARG A 77 7.40 1.61 -40.15
CA ARG A 77 8.45 2.15 -39.27
C ARG A 77 7.99 3.33 -38.40
N GLU A 78 7.13 4.19 -38.94
CA GLU A 78 6.62 5.37 -38.25
C GLU A 78 5.69 4.99 -37.08
N ILE A 79 4.77 4.05 -37.32
CA ILE A 79 3.88 3.48 -36.29
C ILE A 79 4.70 2.79 -35.19
N LYS A 80 5.75 2.05 -35.59
CA LYS A 80 6.68 1.40 -34.66
C LYS A 80 7.43 2.41 -33.78
N CYS A 81 7.81 3.55 -34.34
CA CYS A 81 8.56 4.60 -33.64
C CYS A 81 7.68 5.36 -32.64
N ASN A 82 6.49 5.78 -33.06
CA ASN A 82 5.54 6.50 -32.21
C ASN A 82 5.09 5.64 -31.02
N LEU A 83 4.74 4.38 -31.27
CA LEU A 83 4.30 3.48 -30.21
C LEU A 83 5.43 3.16 -29.22
N LYS A 84 6.67 3.00 -29.70
CA LYS A 84 7.84 2.80 -28.83
C LYS A 84 8.13 4.04 -27.96
N LYS A 85 7.90 5.25 -28.49
CA LYS A 85 8.03 6.50 -27.74
C LYS A 85 6.99 6.57 -26.61
N ASP A 86 5.74 6.23 -26.90
CA ASP A 86 4.65 6.21 -25.90
C ASP A 86 4.89 5.14 -24.83
N LEU A 87 5.33 3.93 -25.21
CA LEU A 87 5.68 2.86 -24.26
C LEU A 87 6.94 3.16 -23.43
N SER A 88 7.82 4.04 -23.90
CA SER A 88 9.02 4.43 -23.17
C SER A 88 8.74 5.40 -22.02
N GLN A 89 7.54 5.99 -21.97
CA GLN A 89 7.14 6.81 -20.83
C GLN A 89 6.82 5.91 -19.63
N PRO A 90 7.48 6.11 -18.48
CA PRO A 90 7.21 5.33 -17.28
C PRO A 90 5.84 5.69 -16.72
N ASN A 91 4.81 4.96 -17.14
CA ASN A 91 3.45 5.05 -16.59
C ASN A 91 3.30 4.09 -15.41
N SER A 92 4.07 4.31 -14.33
CA SER A 92 3.87 3.59 -13.07
C SER A 92 3.26 4.50 -12.01
N LEU A 93 2.23 3.99 -11.33
CA LEU A 93 1.69 4.61 -10.13
C LEU A 93 2.69 4.40 -9.00
N THR A 94 3.43 5.47 -8.70
CA THR A 94 4.42 5.48 -7.63
C THR A 94 3.81 6.11 -6.38
N LEU A 95 4.07 5.50 -5.23
CA LEU A 95 3.85 6.17 -3.96
C LEU A 95 4.99 7.17 -3.76
N TRP A 96 4.64 8.45 -3.79
CA TRP A 96 5.54 9.58 -3.53
C TRP A 96 6.81 9.59 -4.41
N LYS A 97 6.74 9.01 -5.62
CA LYS A 97 7.86 8.94 -6.59
C LYS A 97 9.08 8.13 -6.12
N ILE A 98 9.03 7.54 -4.92
CA ILE A 98 10.14 6.82 -4.27
C ILE A 98 9.91 5.31 -4.30
N TYR A 99 8.64 4.88 -4.21
CA TYR A 99 8.29 3.46 -4.23
C TYR A 99 7.36 3.15 -5.39
N VAL A 100 7.78 2.21 -6.24
CA VAL A 100 6.84 1.51 -7.13
C VAL A 100 5.90 0.75 -6.21
N MET A 101 4.61 0.99 -6.36
CA MET A 101 3.61 0.32 -5.55
C MET A 101 3.53 -1.13 -6.02
N ASP A 102 4.15 -2.03 -5.26
CA ASP A 102 4.21 -3.47 -5.51
C ASP A 102 3.57 -4.24 -4.35
N ARG A 103 3.27 -5.52 -4.57
CA ARG A 103 2.69 -6.40 -3.55
C ARG A 103 3.62 -6.55 -2.34
N SER A 104 4.93 -6.50 -2.58
CA SER A 104 5.99 -6.60 -1.57
C SER A 104 5.88 -5.49 -0.52
N LEU A 105 5.68 -4.24 -0.93
CA LEU A 105 5.54 -3.09 -0.04
C LEU A 105 4.32 -3.22 0.88
N THR A 106 3.22 -3.75 0.33
CA THR A 106 1.98 -3.97 1.09
C THR A 106 2.18 -5.05 2.16
N ILE A 107 2.79 -6.17 1.79
CA ILE A 107 3.10 -7.29 2.70
C ILE A 107 4.09 -6.85 3.79
N SER A 108 5.15 -6.12 3.40
CA SER A 108 6.15 -5.60 4.32
C SER A 108 5.52 -4.66 5.34
N SER A 109 4.68 -3.72 4.89
CA SER A 109 3.97 -2.79 5.77
C SER A 109 3.13 -3.53 6.81
N PHE A 110 2.39 -4.57 6.40
CA PHE A 110 1.59 -5.40 7.30
C PHE A 110 2.45 -6.15 8.31
N ALA A 111 3.55 -6.74 7.86
CA ALA A 111 4.50 -7.44 8.72
C ALA A 111 5.07 -6.50 9.80
N THR A 112 5.51 -5.30 9.42
CA THR A 112 5.96 -4.30 10.41
C THR A 112 4.88 -3.93 11.40
N LEU A 113 3.64 -3.69 10.96
CA LEU A 113 2.55 -3.35 11.86
C LEU A 113 2.30 -4.46 12.90
N LEU A 114 2.30 -5.71 12.45
CA LEU A 114 2.16 -6.87 13.33
C LEU A 114 3.33 -6.98 14.32
N THR A 115 4.58 -6.85 13.84
CA THR A 115 5.78 -6.89 14.68
C THR A 115 5.74 -5.80 15.75
N TYR A 116 5.43 -4.55 15.37
CA TYR A 116 5.32 -3.45 16.32
C TYR A 116 4.14 -3.64 17.29
N GLY A 117 3.01 -4.19 16.83
CA GLY A 117 1.88 -4.53 17.69
C GLY A 117 2.24 -5.56 18.77
N ILE A 118 2.94 -6.63 18.39
CA ILE A 118 3.44 -7.66 19.32
C ILE A 118 4.45 -7.04 20.31
N LEU A 119 5.38 -6.22 19.81
CA LEU A 119 6.39 -5.56 20.65
C LEU A 119 5.73 -4.65 21.69
N LEU A 120 4.72 -3.86 21.30
CA LEU A 120 3.98 -2.99 22.20
C LEU A 120 3.17 -3.79 23.24
N GLY A 121 2.51 -4.87 22.82
CA GLY A 121 1.74 -5.73 23.73
C GLY A 121 2.62 -6.47 24.75
N THR A 122 3.80 -6.92 24.33
CA THR A 122 4.75 -7.60 25.22
C THR A 122 5.43 -6.65 26.20
N LEU A 123 5.82 -5.44 25.77
CA LEU A 123 6.36 -4.42 26.69
C LEU A 123 5.35 -3.97 27.74
N GLY A 124 4.06 -3.83 27.38
CA GLY A 124 3.00 -3.41 28.30
C GLY A 124 2.84 -4.35 29.51
N ASN A 125 3.01 -5.66 29.31
CA ASN A 125 2.87 -6.67 30.37
C ASN A 125 4.04 -6.70 31.36
N THR A 126 5.19 -6.11 31.03
CA THR A 126 6.35 -6.08 31.95
C THR A 126 6.24 -5.03 33.06
N LYS A 127 5.20 -4.19 33.06
CA LYS A 127 4.94 -3.20 34.12
C LYS A 127 4.00 -3.66 35.24
N VAL A 128 3.49 -4.89 35.20
CA VAL A 128 2.61 -5.48 36.25
C VAL A 128 3.37 -6.50 37.12
N GLY A 129 4.67 -6.29 37.34
CA GLY A 129 5.50 -7.23 38.10
C GLY A 129 6.46 -6.60 39.12
N ASN A 130 6.35 -5.30 39.40
CA ASN A 130 7.11 -4.63 40.46
C ASN A 130 6.22 -3.57 41.14
N ALA A 131 5.42 -4.03 42.10
CA ALA A 131 4.91 -3.24 43.22
C ALA A 131 4.81 -4.18 44.42
#